data_AF-A0A3B9AAC7-F1
#
_entry.id   AF-A0A3B9AAC7-F1
#
_cell.length_a   1.000
_cell.length_b   1.000
_cell.length_c   1.000
_cell.angle_alpha   90.00
_cell.angle_beta   90.00
_cell.angle_gamma   90.00
#
_symmetry.space_group_name_H-M   'P 1'
#
loop_
_entity.id
_entity.type
_entity.pdbx_description
1 polymer ?
#
loop_
_entity_poly.entity_id
_entity_poly.type
_entity_poly.pdbx_seq_one_letter_code
_entity_poly.pdbx_strand_id
1 'polypeptide(L)'
;MSDYWVKLYTEILDDPKMGVLPDRLWRRVIELFLLAGKLCTDKSGLLPDTKQLAWLLRLPADELEQDLNELTNTGIIQKTNNGWLVVNFKKRQEKSDVSERVRRYRERTHRKQYYNETDTHSEDHTNNDVTEAKQNVTNDVTQMKRNVTQINRNRLTETETDSEAAAAAIAQAGEKSAKIPKKPPDPLALEQPQEPKAVIDQDIGRLYREYESNFGALTPLIAERLGDLADHYPRDWISAAFCEAVTHEARNLKYVEAILKRWKREGFQSNHPKPRQNGKNPPQQQPEEPKYTPEQIYEDLYGEKP
;
A
#
# COMPACT_ATOMS: atom_id res chain seq x y z
N MET A 1 -4.78 23.16 10.90
CA MET A 1 -5.94 22.24 10.87
C MET A 1 -5.89 21.48 12.18
N SER A 2 -6.93 21.53 12.99
CA SER A 2 -6.98 20.76 14.25
C SER A 2 -7.13 19.29 13.91
N ASP A 3 -6.25 18.44 14.44
CA ASP A 3 -6.35 16.99 14.25
C ASP A 3 -7.60 16.46 14.98
N TYR A 4 -8.37 15.61 14.30
CA TYR A 4 -9.60 15.01 14.85
C TYR A 4 -9.34 13.82 15.78
N TRP A 5 -8.07 13.42 15.91
CA TRP A 5 -7.69 12.20 16.62
C TRP A 5 -6.26 12.31 17.16
N VAL A 6 -5.96 11.50 18.18
CA VAL A 6 -4.64 11.39 18.82
C VAL A 6 -4.29 9.90 18.93
N LYS A 7 -3.01 9.55 18.74
CA LYS A 7 -2.53 8.18 18.97
C LYS A 7 -2.50 7.89 20.47
N LEU A 8 -3.22 6.86 20.88
CA LEU A 8 -3.12 6.29 22.22
C LEU A 8 -2.57 4.86 22.09
N TYR A 9 -1.45 4.59 22.76
CA TYR A 9 -0.77 3.31 22.69
C TYR A 9 -1.30 2.39 23.79
N THR A 10 -1.46 1.10 23.49
CA THR A 10 -1.91 0.09 24.46
C THR A 10 -0.96 -0.08 25.63
N GLU A 11 0.33 0.22 25.43
CA GLU A 11 1.38 0.28 26.46
C GLU A 11 1.03 1.19 27.65
N ILE A 12 0.07 2.10 27.49
CA ILE A 12 -0.40 2.96 28.58
C ILE A 12 -0.97 2.18 29.76
N LEU A 13 -1.46 0.95 29.53
CA LEU A 13 -1.99 0.07 30.57
C LEU A 13 -0.89 -0.53 31.44
N ASP A 14 0.30 -0.71 30.88
CA ASP A 14 1.46 -1.29 31.56
C ASP A 14 2.44 -0.22 32.07
N ASP A 15 2.18 1.07 31.78
CA ASP A 15 3.04 2.17 32.23
C ASP A 15 2.88 2.36 33.75
N PRO A 16 3.96 2.21 34.56
CA PRO A 16 3.88 2.35 36.01
C PRO A 16 3.42 3.75 36.44
N LYS A 17 3.66 4.79 35.61
CA LYS A 17 3.20 6.15 35.89
C LYS A 17 1.70 6.28 35.77
N MET A 18 1.06 5.47 34.91
CA MET A 18 -0.39 5.48 34.70
C MET A 18 -1.09 4.51 35.66
N GLY A 19 -0.50 3.35 35.92
CA GLY A 19 -1.08 2.32 36.78
C GLY A 19 -1.16 2.71 38.27
N VAL A 20 -0.34 3.66 38.72
CA VAL A 20 -0.38 4.17 40.12
C VAL A 20 -1.43 5.29 40.30
N LEU A 21 -1.95 5.87 39.21
CA LEU A 21 -2.88 6.99 39.29
C LEU A 21 -4.29 6.53 39.70
N PRO A 22 -5.00 7.31 40.54
CA PRO A 22 -6.43 7.11 40.75
C PRO A 22 -7.20 7.42 39.47
N ASP A 23 -8.37 6.78 39.29
CA ASP A 23 -9.23 6.91 38.11
C ASP A 23 -9.49 8.35 37.68
N ARG A 24 -9.66 9.27 38.65
CA ARG A 24 -9.83 10.70 38.38
C ARG A 24 -8.64 11.24 37.59
N LEU A 25 -7.42 11.08 38.10
CA LEU A 25 -6.19 11.56 37.47
C LEU A 25 -5.91 10.82 36.16
N TRP A 26 -6.17 9.52 36.11
CA TRP A 26 -6.03 8.73 34.89
C TRP A 26 -6.88 9.34 33.76
N ARG A 27 -8.16 9.63 34.04
CA ARG A 27 -9.05 10.33 33.09
C ARG A 27 -8.54 11.74 32.76
N ARG A 28 -8.04 12.51 33.74
CA ARG A 28 -7.46 13.85 33.48
C ARG A 28 -6.32 13.79 32.48
N VAL A 29 -5.43 12.81 32.59
CA VAL A 29 -4.32 12.64 31.65
C VAL A 29 -4.82 12.43 30.22
N ILE A 30 -5.83 11.56 30.02
CA ILE A 30 -6.43 11.32 28.70
C ILE A 30 -7.05 12.61 28.14
N GLU A 31 -7.80 13.35 28.95
CA GLU A 31 -8.41 14.61 28.53
C GLU A 31 -7.34 15.66 28.14
N LEU A 32 -6.22 15.71 28.87
CA LEU A 32 -5.10 16.58 28.56
C LEU A 32 -4.38 16.17 27.27
N PHE A 33 -4.28 14.87 26.96
CA PHE A 33 -3.76 14.39 25.67
C PHE A 33 -4.66 14.81 24.50
N LEU A 34 -5.97 14.73 24.67
CA LEU A 34 -6.94 15.17 23.67
C LEU A 34 -6.86 16.69 23.45
N LEU A 35 -6.76 17.46 24.53
CA LEU A 35 -6.59 18.91 24.44
C LEU A 35 -5.26 19.29 23.77
N ALA A 36 -4.17 18.58 24.09
CA ALA A 36 -2.89 18.79 23.43
C ALA A 36 -2.98 18.54 21.92
N GLY A 37 -3.66 17.47 21.50
CA GLY A 37 -3.91 17.20 20.08
C GLY A 37 -4.79 18.24 19.39
N LYS A 38 -5.79 18.77 20.11
CA LYS A 38 -6.73 19.77 19.59
C LYS A 38 -6.10 21.16 19.46
N LEU A 39 -5.30 21.57 20.44
CA LEU A 39 -4.75 22.93 20.54
C LEU A 39 -3.41 23.06 19.81
N CYS A 40 -2.55 22.03 19.85
CA CYS A 40 -1.23 22.07 19.21
C CYS A 40 -1.31 21.52 17.79
N THR A 41 -1.29 22.42 16.79
CA THR A 41 -1.15 21.98 15.39
C THR A 41 0.22 21.32 15.12
N ASP A 42 1.25 21.72 15.87
CA ASP A 42 2.63 21.19 15.75
C ASP A 42 2.88 19.93 16.60
N LYS A 43 1.86 19.45 17.33
CA LYS A 43 1.94 18.29 18.23
C LYS A 43 3.03 18.45 19.30
N SER A 44 3.38 19.68 19.67
CA SER A 44 4.35 19.96 20.73
C SER A 44 3.92 19.41 22.09
N GLY A 45 2.61 19.37 22.35
CA GLY A 45 2.04 18.99 23.65
C GLY A 45 1.89 20.17 24.62
N LEU A 46 2.02 21.41 24.12
CA LEU A 46 1.86 22.62 24.91
C LEU A 46 0.38 22.90 25.21
N LEU A 47 0.08 23.06 26.48
CA LEU A 47 -1.24 23.36 26.99
C LEU A 47 -1.26 24.78 27.56
N PRO A 48 -2.41 25.48 27.41
CA PRO A 48 -2.56 26.84 27.93
C PRO A 48 -2.62 26.86 29.46
N ASP A 49 -2.76 28.06 30.02
CA ASP A 49 -2.93 28.28 31.46
C ASP A 49 -4.11 27.49 32.05
N THR A 50 -4.02 27.19 33.35
CA THR A 50 -4.99 26.41 34.11
C THR A 50 -6.41 26.98 33.99
N LYS A 51 -6.58 28.30 33.98
CA LYS A 51 -7.91 28.93 33.83
C LYS A 51 -8.56 28.61 32.49
N GLN A 52 -7.77 28.60 31.43
CA GLN A 52 -8.26 28.27 30.09
C GLN A 52 -8.57 26.77 29.99
N LEU A 53 -7.70 25.91 30.55
CA LEU A 53 -7.94 24.47 30.61
C LEU A 53 -9.21 24.14 31.40
N ALA A 54 -9.42 24.79 32.54
CA ALA A 54 -10.61 24.61 33.37
C ALA A 54 -11.89 24.94 32.61
N TRP A 55 -11.89 26.06 31.88
CA TRP A 55 -13.00 26.43 30.99
C TRP A 55 -13.23 25.38 29.88
N LEU A 56 -12.17 24.88 29.26
CA LEU A 56 -12.26 23.87 28.19
C LEU A 56 -12.79 22.53 28.70
N LEU A 57 -12.37 22.10 29.88
CA LEU A 57 -12.76 20.84 30.52
C LEU A 57 -14.08 20.94 31.29
N ARG A 58 -14.63 22.16 31.44
CA ARG A 58 -15.82 22.46 32.24
C ARG A 58 -15.66 22.02 33.70
N LEU A 59 -14.48 22.31 34.26
CA LEU A 59 -14.14 22.07 35.65
C LEU A 59 -13.91 23.38 36.38
N PRO A 60 -14.07 23.40 37.72
CA PRO A 60 -13.55 24.47 38.54
C PRO A 60 -12.02 24.50 38.47
N ALA A 61 -11.45 25.71 38.42
CA ALA A 61 -10.01 25.90 38.24
C ALA A 61 -9.18 25.35 39.41
N ASP A 62 -9.70 25.45 40.64
CA ASP A 62 -8.99 25.02 41.85
C ASP A 62 -8.81 23.49 41.89
N GLU A 63 -9.85 22.73 41.50
CA GLU A 63 -9.76 21.26 41.43
C GLU A 63 -8.80 20.83 40.33
N LEU A 64 -8.84 21.49 39.17
CA LEU A 64 -7.94 21.19 38.07
C LEU A 64 -6.49 21.53 38.43
N GLU A 65 -6.26 22.62 39.17
CA GLU A 65 -4.92 22.99 39.61
C GLU A 65 -4.34 21.94 40.56
N GLN A 66 -5.15 21.40 41.48
CA GLN A 66 -4.75 20.28 42.33
C GLN A 66 -4.39 19.04 41.50
N ASP A 67 -5.24 18.68 40.52
CA ASP A 67 -4.98 17.56 39.61
C ASP A 67 -3.66 17.73 38.84
N LEU A 68 -3.42 18.92 38.29
CA LEU A 68 -2.21 19.20 37.51
C LEU A 68 -0.95 19.20 38.38
N ASN A 69 -1.04 19.66 39.63
CA ASN A 69 0.06 19.59 40.58
C ASN A 69 0.39 18.13 40.95
N GLU A 70 -0.62 17.29 41.19
CA GLU A 70 -0.42 15.85 41.44
C GLU A 70 0.21 15.15 40.23
N LEU A 71 -0.27 15.45 39.02
CA LEU A 71 0.28 14.91 37.76
C LEU A 71 1.69 15.42 37.45
N THR A 72 2.11 16.54 38.01
CA THR A 72 3.50 17.02 37.86
C THR A 72 4.47 16.09 38.58
N ASN A 73 4.07 15.48 39.70
CA ASN A 73 4.91 14.57 40.46
C ASN A 73 5.19 13.25 39.72
N THR A 74 4.32 12.82 38.80
CA THR A 74 4.55 11.62 37.97
C THR A 74 5.44 11.90 36.75
N GLY A 75 5.67 13.19 36.44
CA GLY A 75 6.43 13.63 35.28
C GLY A 75 5.75 13.31 33.94
N ILE A 76 4.44 13.06 33.94
CA ILE A 76 3.63 12.99 32.72
C ILE A 76 3.44 14.40 32.17
N ILE A 77 3.31 15.38 33.06
CA ILE A 77 3.10 16.79 32.74
C ILE A 77 4.16 17.64 33.44
N GLN A 78 4.54 18.75 32.82
CA GLN A 78 5.45 19.74 33.39
C GLN A 78 4.82 21.13 33.33
N LYS A 79 5.01 21.92 34.40
CA LYS A 79 4.65 23.33 34.41
C LYS A 79 5.66 24.14 33.61
N THR A 80 5.18 25.03 32.75
CA THR A 80 5.98 25.95 31.95
C THR A 80 5.64 27.39 32.36
N ASN A 81 6.41 28.36 31.85
CA ASN A 81 6.16 29.78 32.16
C ASN A 81 4.75 30.26 31.74
N ASN A 82 4.19 29.66 30.67
CA ASN A 82 2.96 30.13 30.03
C ASN A 82 1.81 29.10 30.10
N GLY A 83 1.94 28.05 30.92
CA GLY A 83 0.94 26.99 31.02
C GLY A 83 1.60 25.64 31.32
N TRP A 84 1.20 24.60 30.59
CA TRP A 84 1.59 23.22 30.89
C TRP A 84 2.15 22.51 29.65
N LEU A 85 2.91 21.44 29.84
CA LEU A 85 3.48 20.64 28.77
C LEU A 85 3.25 19.16 29.05
N VAL A 86 2.66 18.46 28.08
CA VAL A 86 2.58 17.00 28.09
C VAL A 86 3.90 16.41 27.61
N VAL A 87 4.60 15.71 28.49
CA VAL A 87 5.92 15.15 28.20
C VAL A 87 5.83 14.03 27.17
N ASN A 88 6.79 13.99 26.25
CA ASN A 88 6.88 13.00 25.17
C ASN A 88 5.67 12.95 24.21
N PHE A 89 4.73 13.91 24.29
CA PHE A 89 3.57 13.95 23.40
C PHE A 89 3.99 13.98 21.94
N LYS A 90 4.89 14.90 21.59
CA LYS A 90 5.43 15.02 20.23
C LYS A 90 6.01 13.71 19.70
N LYS A 91 6.90 13.07 20.46
CA LYS A 91 7.52 11.79 20.10
C LYS A 91 6.47 10.70 19.86
N ARG A 92 5.44 10.63 20.70
CA ARG A 92 4.37 9.63 20.56
C ARG A 92 3.43 9.92 19.38
N GLN A 93 3.23 11.20 19.04
CA GLN A 93 2.37 11.62 17.94
C GLN A 93 3.06 11.73 16.56
N GLU A 94 4.39 11.66 16.53
CA GLU A 94 5.19 11.63 15.31
C GLU A 94 4.79 10.47 14.39
N LYS A 95 5.15 10.59 13.11
CA LYS A 95 4.89 9.53 12.14
C LYS A 95 5.73 8.32 12.52
N SER A 96 5.11 7.14 12.57
CA SER A 96 5.82 5.89 12.84
C SER A 96 6.90 5.69 11.78
N ASP A 97 8.10 5.32 12.23
CA ASP A 97 9.19 5.00 11.32
C ASP A 97 8.77 3.90 10.34
N VAL A 98 9.22 4.03 9.09
CA VAL A 98 8.88 3.08 8.02
C VAL A 98 9.40 1.69 8.37
N SER A 99 10.59 1.61 8.95
CA SER A 99 11.24 0.36 9.37
C SER A 99 10.45 -0.35 10.47
N GLU A 100 10.01 0.39 11.48
CA GLU A 100 9.17 -0.10 12.58
C GLU A 100 7.84 -0.69 12.06
N ARG A 101 7.23 -0.01 11.09
CA ARG A 101 5.98 -0.46 10.46
C ARG A 101 6.17 -1.76 9.68
N VAL A 102 7.25 -1.85 8.89
CA VAL A 102 7.59 -3.06 8.11
C VAL A 102 7.90 -4.23 9.05
N ARG A 103 8.61 -3.99 10.15
CA ARG A 103 8.87 -5.02 11.16
C ARG A 103 7.58 -5.56 11.77
N ARG A 104 6.68 -4.68 12.22
CA ARG A 104 5.38 -5.08 12.77
C ARG A 104 4.52 -5.86 11.78
N TYR A 105 4.57 -5.48 10.49
CA TYR A 105 3.90 -6.24 9.45
C TYR A 105 4.49 -7.65 9.32
N ARG A 106 5.83 -7.78 9.27
CA ARG A 106 6.53 -9.07 9.19
C ARG A 106 6.25 -9.96 10.39
N GLU A 107 6.25 -9.41 11.60
CA GLU A 107 5.93 -10.14 12.83
C GLU A 107 4.47 -10.64 12.82
N ARG A 108 3.52 -9.82 12.35
CA ARG A 108 2.11 -10.25 12.20
C ARG A 108 1.96 -11.35 11.15
N THR A 109 2.58 -11.21 9.98
CA THR A 109 2.53 -12.24 8.93
C THR A 109 3.15 -13.55 9.39
N HIS A 110 4.29 -13.48 10.10
CA HIS A 110 4.96 -14.66 10.63
C HIS A 110 4.14 -15.35 11.74
N ARG A 111 3.53 -14.56 12.64
CA ARG A 111 2.65 -15.09 13.69
C ARG A 111 1.43 -15.81 13.10
N LYS A 112 0.80 -15.27 12.06
CA LYS A 112 -0.32 -15.91 11.35
C LYS A 112 0.07 -17.27 10.76
N GLN A 113 1.26 -17.35 10.15
CA GLN A 113 1.79 -18.59 9.57
C GLN A 113 2.11 -19.66 10.64
N TYR A 114 2.51 -19.26 11.84
CA TYR A 114 2.88 -20.19 12.91
C TYR A 114 1.67 -20.80 13.64
N TYR A 115 0.59 -20.03 13.84
CA TYR A 115 -0.58 -20.48 14.60
C TYR A 115 -1.72 -21.08 13.75
N ASN A 116 -1.56 -21.20 12.42
CA ASN A 116 -2.61 -21.68 11.50
C ASN A 116 -3.99 -21.02 11.77
N GLU A 117 -3.98 -19.71 12.03
CA GLU A 117 -5.19 -18.94 12.32
C GLU A 117 -5.96 -18.76 10.99
N THR A 118 -6.91 -19.65 10.70
CA THR A 118 -7.82 -19.50 9.55
C THR A 118 -8.80 -18.38 9.88
N ASP A 119 -8.75 -17.28 9.12
CA ASP A 119 -9.58 -16.10 9.29
C ASP A 119 -11.09 -16.45 9.19
N THR A 120 -11.74 -16.74 10.30
CA THR A 120 -13.19 -16.57 10.46
C THR A 120 -13.43 -15.33 11.31
N HIS A 121 -13.34 -14.14 10.71
CA HIS A 121 -14.16 -12.96 11.03
C HIS A 121 -13.70 -11.75 10.20
N SER A 122 -14.63 -11.28 9.36
CA SER A 122 -14.81 -9.92 8.82
C SER A 122 -13.56 -9.10 8.44
N GLU A 123 -13.43 -8.86 7.14
CA GLU A 123 -12.51 -7.89 6.55
C GLU A 123 -12.75 -6.47 7.11
N ASP A 124 -12.02 -6.08 8.16
CA ASP A 124 -11.85 -4.67 8.49
C ASP A 124 -10.94 -4.03 7.43
N HIS A 125 -11.57 -3.52 6.37
CA HIS A 125 -10.93 -2.64 5.39
C HIS A 125 -10.43 -1.37 6.09
N THR A 126 -9.17 -1.39 6.54
CA THR A 126 -8.47 -0.17 6.93
C THR A 126 -7.85 0.46 5.68
N ASN A 127 -8.27 1.70 5.39
CA ASN A 127 -7.84 2.50 4.25
C ASN A 127 -6.32 2.77 4.28
N ASN A 128 -5.54 1.92 3.60
CA ASN A 128 -4.09 2.11 3.40
C ASN A 128 -3.75 3.19 2.33
N ASP A 129 -4.76 3.77 1.68
CA ASP A 129 -4.59 4.46 0.39
C ASP A 129 -4.04 5.91 0.46
N VAL A 130 -3.81 6.47 1.66
CA VAL A 130 -3.42 7.90 1.77
C VAL A 130 -1.91 8.12 2.01
N THR A 131 -1.15 7.08 2.36
CA THR A 131 0.27 7.25 2.73
C THR A 131 1.29 6.75 1.70
N GLU A 132 0.90 5.90 0.76
CA GLU A 132 1.83 5.30 -0.22
C GLU A 132 2.04 6.17 -1.47
N ALA A 133 1.09 7.05 -1.81
CA ALA A 133 1.16 7.87 -3.02
C ALA A 133 2.29 8.92 -3.04
N LYS A 134 2.87 9.29 -1.88
CA LYS A 134 3.95 10.31 -1.81
C LYS A 134 5.36 9.73 -1.74
N GLN A 135 5.53 8.44 -1.41
CA GLN A 135 6.86 7.82 -1.30
C GLN A 135 7.32 7.17 -2.61
N ASN A 136 6.40 6.68 -3.44
CA ASN A 136 6.76 6.07 -4.71
C ASN A 136 7.29 7.11 -5.72
N VAL A 137 6.82 8.36 -5.69
CA VAL A 137 7.29 9.42 -6.60
C VAL A 137 8.73 9.85 -6.27
N THR A 138 9.12 9.89 -4.99
CA THR A 138 10.46 10.34 -4.59
C THR A 138 11.54 9.29 -4.81
N ASN A 139 11.21 8.00 -4.62
CA ASN A 139 12.15 6.91 -4.86
C ASN A 139 12.43 6.71 -6.36
N ASP A 140 11.41 6.89 -7.22
CA ASP A 140 11.54 6.74 -8.67
C ASP A 140 12.41 7.85 -9.29
N VAL A 141 12.24 9.11 -8.85
CA VAL A 141 13.08 10.24 -9.29
C VAL A 141 14.55 10.07 -8.88
N THR A 142 14.81 9.42 -7.75
CA THR A 142 16.17 9.21 -7.25
C THR A 142 16.89 8.04 -7.95
N GLN A 143 16.14 7.00 -8.35
CA GLN A 143 16.62 5.91 -9.21
C GLN A 143 16.89 6.43 -10.64
N MET A 144 16.01 7.27 -11.18
CA MET A 144 16.11 7.81 -12.54
C MET A 144 17.32 8.75 -12.70
N LYS A 145 17.63 9.60 -11.70
CA LYS A 145 18.83 10.46 -11.72
C LYS A 145 20.14 9.68 -11.69
N ARG A 146 20.20 8.56 -10.96
CA ARG A 146 21.40 7.69 -10.91
C ARG A 146 21.66 6.98 -12.24
N ASN A 147 20.60 6.53 -12.90
CA ASN A 147 20.70 5.81 -14.18
C ASN A 147 21.14 6.75 -15.32
N VAL A 148 20.65 8.00 -15.35
CA VAL A 148 21.09 9.00 -16.35
C VAL A 148 22.56 9.38 -16.19
N THR A 149 23.06 9.49 -14.96
CA THR A 149 24.49 9.75 -14.70
C THR A 149 25.40 8.56 -15.08
N GLN A 150 24.90 7.33 -14.98
CA GLN A 150 25.64 6.14 -15.41
C GLN A 150 25.65 5.99 -16.96
N ILE A 151 24.54 6.28 -17.63
CA ILE A 151 24.45 6.24 -19.10
C ILE A 151 25.37 7.30 -19.75
N ASN A 152 25.43 8.52 -19.20
CA ASN A 152 26.32 9.55 -19.73
C ASN A 152 27.81 9.25 -19.47
N ARG A 153 28.13 8.49 -18.43
CA ARG A 153 29.51 8.06 -18.15
C ARG A 153 29.99 6.99 -19.14
N ASN A 154 29.11 6.07 -19.54
CA ASN A 154 29.44 5.03 -20.51
C ASN A 154 29.50 5.57 -21.96
N ARG A 155 28.81 6.69 -22.24
CA ARG A 155 28.86 7.34 -23.55
C ARG A 155 30.12 8.18 -23.79
N LEU A 156 30.85 8.54 -22.73
CA LEU A 156 32.12 9.27 -22.79
C LEU A 156 33.35 8.33 -22.90
N THR A 157 33.17 7.01 -22.79
CA THR A 157 34.27 6.03 -22.89
C THR A 157 34.26 5.23 -24.20
N GLU A 158 33.36 5.52 -25.13
CA GLU A 158 33.23 4.82 -26.42
C GLU A 158 33.37 5.75 -27.64
N THR A 159 33.91 6.96 -27.47
CA THR A 159 34.12 7.91 -28.60
C THR A 159 35.57 8.41 -28.71
N GLU A 160 36.56 7.63 -28.29
CA GLU A 160 37.99 7.91 -28.55
C GLU A 160 38.71 6.79 -29.33
N THR A 161 37.96 5.94 -30.01
CA THR A 161 38.51 5.10 -31.09
C THR A 161 37.53 5.18 -32.26
N ASP A 162 38.03 5.60 -33.43
CA ASP A 162 37.32 5.72 -34.73
C ASP A 162 37.10 7.15 -35.24
N SER A 163 37.94 8.12 -34.85
CA SER A 163 38.03 9.43 -35.50
C SER A 163 39.20 9.55 -36.49
N GLU A 164 39.38 8.59 -37.40
CA GLU A 164 40.37 8.76 -38.48
C GLU A 164 39.99 8.23 -39.88
N ALA A 165 38.73 7.87 -40.15
CA ALA A 165 38.36 7.42 -41.50
C ALA A 165 36.89 7.67 -41.88
N ALA A 166 36.49 8.93 -42.13
CA ALA A 166 35.40 9.29 -43.07
C ALA A 166 35.18 10.82 -43.13
N ALA A 167 36.19 11.56 -43.57
CA ALA A 167 36.06 12.96 -43.96
C ALA A 167 36.40 13.12 -45.44
N ALA A 168 35.47 12.77 -46.33
CA ALA A 168 35.48 13.20 -47.73
C ALA A 168 34.15 12.85 -48.44
N ALA A 169 33.24 13.82 -48.59
CA ALA A 169 32.51 14.12 -49.83
C ALA A 169 31.33 15.08 -49.58
N ILE A 170 31.48 16.31 -50.07
CA ILE A 170 30.51 17.40 -50.05
C ILE A 170 29.83 17.50 -51.44
N ALA A 171 28.53 17.85 -51.42
CA ALA A 171 27.73 18.54 -52.44
C ALA A 171 27.37 17.84 -53.78
N GLN A 172 26.06 17.84 -54.10
CA GLN A 172 25.50 18.53 -55.27
C GLN A 172 23.95 18.61 -55.24
N ALA A 173 23.42 19.59 -55.97
CA ALA A 173 22.09 20.20 -55.90
C ALA A 173 21.04 19.64 -56.90
N GLY A 174 19.78 20.11 -56.78
CA GLY A 174 18.93 20.40 -57.95
C GLY A 174 17.59 19.65 -58.12
N GLU A 175 16.50 20.38 -57.83
CA GLU A 175 15.18 20.47 -58.50
C GLU A 175 14.55 19.28 -59.28
N LYS A 176 13.24 19.00 -59.03
CA LYS A 176 12.11 19.33 -59.94
C LYS A 176 10.74 18.69 -59.56
N SER A 177 9.73 19.57 -59.48
CA SER A 177 8.37 19.51 -60.08
C SER A 177 7.27 18.51 -59.65
N ALA A 178 6.27 19.07 -58.95
CA ALA A 178 4.81 19.12 -59.23
C ALA A 178 4.01 17.87 -59.68
N LYS A 179 2.93 17.55 -58.93
CA LYS A 179 1.52 17.76 -59.36
C LYS A 179 0.48 17.37 -58.30
N ILE A 180 -0.44 18.30 -58.00
CA ILE A 180 -1.77 18.06 -57.42
C ILE A 180 -2.78 18.29 -58.56
N PRO A 181 -3.94 17.61 -58.58
CA PRO A 181 -5.16 18.31 -59.01
C PRO A 181 -6.29 18.19 -57.97
N LYS A 182 -6.94 19.33 -57.75
CA LYS A 182 -8.12 19.58 -56.92
C LYS A 182 -9.40 19.34 -57.74
N LYS A 183 -10.52 19.00 -57.08
CA LYS A 183 -11.86 19.49 -57.45
C LYS A 183 -12.83 19.48 -56.24
N PRO A 184 -13.44 20.64 -55.86
CA PRO A 184 -14.68 20.74 -55.07
C PRO A 184 -15.82 21.32 -55.94
N PRO A 185 -17.01 21.68 -55.42
CA PRO A 185 -17.95 21.05 -54.47
C PRO A 185 -19.40 20.96 -55.08
N ASP A 186 -20.42 20.57 -54.31
CA ASP A 186 -21.77 21.18 -54.43
C ASP A 186 -22.64 20.95 -53.15
N PRO A 187 -23.63 21.83 -52.85
CA PRO A 187 -24.13 22.10 -51.51
C PRO A 187 -25.63 21.74 -51.28
N LEU A 188 -26.01 21.65 -50.00
CA LEU A 188 -27.39 21.58 -49.46
C LEU A 188 -28.15 20.24 -49.63
N ALA A 189 -28.05 19.39 -48.60
CA ALA A 189 -29.16 18.58 -48.10
C ALA A 189 -28.99 18.39 -46.58
N LEU A 190 -29.87 19.02 -45.79
CA LEU A 190 -29.95 18.84 -44.35
C LEU A 190 -30.78 17.59 -44.06
N GLU A 191 -30.13 16.48 -43.69
CA GLU A 191 -30.80 15.31 -43.10
C GLU A 191 -30.06 14.85 -41.82
N GLN A 192 -30.79 14.99 -40.71
CA GLN A 192 -30.67 14.58 -39.31
C GLN A 192 -29.48 13.69 -38.84
N PRO A 193 -28.87 13.96 -37.66
CA PRO A 193 -27.86 13.08 -37.07
C PRO A 193 -28.46 11.73 -36.64
N GLN A 194 -28.06 10.65 -37.32
CA GLN A 194 -28.23 9.29 -36.83
C GLN A 194 -27.17 9.03 -35.75
N GLU A 195 -27.57 8.72 -34.52
CA GLU A 195 -26.62 8.33 -33.47
C GLU A 195 -25.82 7.09 -33.91
N PRO A 196 -24.48 7.08 -33.75
CA PRO A 196 -23.67 5.94 -34.13
C PRO A 196 -23.98 4.77 -33.18
N LYS A 197 -24.62 3.72 -33.71
CA LYS A 197 -24.72 2.42 -33.03
C LYS A 197 -23.31 1.94 -32.70
N ALA A 198 -23.00 1.85 -31.40
CA ALA A 198 -21.74 1.33 -30.90
C ALA A 198 -21.50 -0.08 -31.47
N VAL A 199 -20.51 -0.19 -32.36
CA VAL A 199 -19.97 -1.48 -32.79
C VAL A 199 -19.23 -2.04 -31.58
N ILE A 200 -19.91 -2.86 -30.79
CA ILE A 200 -19.27 -3.60 -29.70
C ILE A 200 -18.33 -4.59 -30.38
N ASP A 201 -17.03 -4.30 -30.30
CA ASP A 201 -15.99 -5.21 -30.74
C ASP A 201 -16.21 -6.57 -30.07
N GLN A 202 -16.50 -7.60 -30.87
CA GLN A 202 -16.86 -8.94 -30.38
C GLN A 202 -15.75 -9.53 -29.50
N ASP A 203 -14.52 -9.06 -29.68
CA ASP A 203 -13.34 -9.51 -28.96
C ASP A 203 -13.29 -9.01 -27.51
N ILE A 204 -13.75 -7.78 -27.28
CA ILE A 204 -13.87 -7.17 -25.95
C ILE A 204 -14.99 -7.88 -25.15
N GLY A 205 -16.12 -8.15 -25.79
CA GLY A 205 -17.24 -8.86 -25.15
C GLY A 205 -16.93 -10.31 -24.80
N ARG A 206 -15.95 -10.95 -25.46
CA ARG A 206 -15.45 -12.28 -25.04
C ARG A 206 -14.47 -12.18 -23.87
N LEU A 207 -13.64 -11.14 -23.83
CA LEU A 207 -12.69 -10.92 -22.74
C LEU A 207 -13.38 -10.69 -21.39
N TYR A 208 -14.46 -9.90 -21.38
CA TYR A 208 -15.26 -9.67 -20.18
C TYR A 208 -15.91 -10.95 -19.64
N ARG A 209 -16.42 -11.81 -20.54
CA ARG A 209 -16.98 -13.12 -20.13
C ARG A 209 -15.92 -14.05 -19.55
N GLU A 210 -14.72 -14.05 -20.14
CA GLU A 210 -13.59 -14.86 -19.66
C GLU A 210 -13.12 -14.39 -18.26
N TYR A 211 -13.17 -13.08 -18.02
CA TYR A 211 -12.93 -12.50 -16.71
C TYR A 211 -14.01 -12.90 -15.69
N GLU A 212 -15.29 -12.68 -16.02
CA GLU A 212 -16.41 -12.99 -15.11
C GLU A 212 -16.44 -14.47 -14.68
N SER A 213 -16.13 -15.38 -15.62
CA SER A 213 -16.10 -16.81 -15.35
C SER A 213 -14.99 -17.25 -14.38
N ASN A 214 -13.89 -16.50 -14.28
CA ASN A 214 -12.69 -16.92 -13.57
C ASN A 214 -12.32 -16.03 -12.36
N PHE A 215 -12.65 -14.74 -12.39
CA PHE A 215 -12.20 -13.72 -11.44
C PHE A 215 -13.34 -13.10 -10.61
N GLY A 216 -14.60 -13.33 -10.99
CA GLY A 216 -15.78 -12.82 -10.26
C GLY A 216 -16.43 -11.60 -10.92
N ALA A 217 -17.14 -10.79 -10.13
CA ALA A 217 -17.99 -9.72 -10.66
C ALA A 217 -17.20 -8.64 -11.45
N LEU A 218 -17.65 -8.35 -12.66
CA LEU A 218 -17.10 -7.27 -13.48
C LEU A 218 -17.65 -5.91 -12.98
N THR A 219 -16.84 -5.19 -12.20
CA THR A 219 -17.17 -3.81 -11.81
C THR A 219 -16.78 -2.82 -12.92
N PRO A 220 -17.40 -1.62 -12.99
CA PRO A 220 -17.06 -0.62 -14.01
C PRO A 220 -15.57 -0.24 -14.03
N LEU A 221 -14.92 -0.17 -12.87
CA LEU A 221 -13.48 0.12 -12.74
C LEU A 221 -12.61 -1.01 -13.32
N ILE A 222 -13.04 -2.25 -13.15
CA ILE A 222 -12.37 -3.43 -13.70
C ILE A 222 -12.56 -3.47 -15.22
N ALA A 223 -13.75 -3.16 -15.72
CA ALA A 223 -14.01 -3.06 -17.16
C ALA A 223 -13.13 -2.00 -17.84
N GLU A 224 -12.98 -0.82 -17.23
CA GLU A 224 -12.04 0.22 -17.71
C GLU A 224 -10.61 -0.32 -17.79
N ARG A 225 -10.14 -1.00 -16.74
CA ARG A 225 -8.80 -1.60 -16.70
C ARG A 225 -8.59 -2.70 -17.73
N LEU A 226 -9.60 -3.52 -17.99
CA LEU A 226 -9.55 -4.52 -19.05
C LEU A 226 -9.54 -3.88 -20.43
N GLY A 227 -10.24 -2.76 -20.62
CA GLY A 227 -10.17 -1.93 -21.83
C GLY A 227 -8.75 -1.42 -22.07
N ASP A 228 -8.13 -0.82 -21.05
CA ASP A 228 -6.73 -0.37 -21.13
C ASP A 228 -5.77 -1.52 -21.51
N LEU A 229 -5.99 -2.72 -20.99
CA LEU A 229 -5.19 -3.89 -21.34
C LEU A 229 -5.40 -4.33 -22.79
N ALA A 230 -6.64 -4.31 -23.28
CA ALA A 230 -6.98 -4.66 -24.66
C ALA A 230 -6.34 -3.68 -25.67
N ASP A 231 -6.15 -2.41 -25.29
CA ASP A 231 -5.48 -1.42 -26.14
C ASP A 231 -3.98 -1.66 -26.27
N HIS A 232 -3.34 -2.27 -25.26
CA HIS A 232 -1.89 -2.39 -25.17
C HIS A 232 -1.35 -3.80 -25.47
N TYR A 233 -2.21 -4.81 -25.39
CA TYR A 233 -1.83 -6.22 -25.53
C TYR A 233 -2.81 -6.96 -26.45
N PRO A 234 -2.32 -7.86 -27.33
CA PRO A 234 -3.19 -8.67 -28.13
C PRO A 234 -4.01 -9.63 -27.25
N ARG A 235 -5.24 -9.93 -27.68
CA ARG A 235 -6.20 -10.76 -26.94
C ARG A 235 -5.63 -12.10 -26.48
N ASP A 236 -4.87 -12.77 -27.34
CA ASP A 236 -4.28 -14.08 -27.06
C ASP A 236 -3.34 -14.06 -25.86
N TRP A 237 -2.65 -12.93 -25.62
CA TRP A 237 -1.81 -12.76 -24.45
C TRP A 237 -2.65 -12.58 -23.19
N ILE A 238 -3.76 -11.86 -23.28
CA ILE A 238 -4.61 -11.62 -22.10
C ILE A 238 -5.29 -12.92 -21.68
N SER A 239 -5.84 -13.70 -22.62
CA SER A 239 -6.42 -15.02 -22.34
C SER A 239 -5.38 -16.00 -21.76
N ALA A 240 -4.15 -16.03 -22.29
CA ALA A 240 -3.09 -16.87 -21.74
C ALA A 240 -2.68 -16.44 -20.31
N ALA A 241 -2.61 -15.13 -20.05
CA ALA A 241 -2.29 -14.61 -18.72
C ALA A 241 -3.40 -14.90 -17.70
N PHE A 242 -4.67 -14.91 -18.12
CA PHE A 242 -5.78 -15.35 -17.27
C PHE A 242 -5.66 -16.81 -16.87
N CYS A 243 -5.35 -17.71 -17.81
CA CYS A 243 -5.12 -19.12 -17.51
C CYS A 243 -3.98 -19.32 -16.50
N GLU A 244 -2.88 -18.57 -16.63
CA GLU A 244 -1.76 -18.65 -15.70
C GLU A 244 -2.13 -18.11 -14.30
N ALA A 245 -2.85 -16.99 -14.24
CA ALA A 245 -3.36 -16.44 -12.98
C ALA A 245 -4.30 -17.41 -12.24
N VAL A 246 -5.16 -18.14 -12.98
CA VAL A 246 -6.04 -19.17 -12.40
C VAL A 246 -5.23 -20.35 -11.89
N THR A 247 -4.22 -20.81 -12.65
CA THR A 247 -3.35 -21.93 -12.26
C THR A 247 -2.55 -21.63 -11.00
N HIS A 248 -2.14 -20.37 -10.82
CA HIS A 248 -1.42 -19.89 -9.63
C HIS A 248 -2.33 -19.47 -8.47
N GLU A 249 -3.65 -19.64 -8.59
CA GLU A 249 -4.67 -19.17 -7.63
C GLU A 249 -4.60 -17.66 -7.32
N ALA A 250 -3.84 -16.90 -8.11
CA ALA A 250 -3.64 -15.47 -7.99
C ALA A 250 -4.62 -14.73 -8.91
N ARG A 251 -5.91 -14.88 -8.64
CA ARG A 251 -7.03 -14.36 -9.45
C ARG A 251 -7.25 -12.86 -9.26
N ASN A 252 -6.23 -12.05 -9.55
CA ASN A 252 -6.33 -10.59 -9.52
C ASN A 252 -5.70 -9.94 -10.77
N LEU A 253 -6.26 -8.81 -11.20
CA LEU A 253 -5.78 -8.11 -12.42
C LEU A 253 -4.35 -7.59 -12.29
N LYS A 254 -3.88 -7.26 -11.08
CA LYS A 254 -2.50 -6.82 -10.86
C LYS A 254 -1.48 -7.91 -11.22
N TYR A 255 -1.82 -9.16 -10.95
CA TYR A 255 -1.00 -10.32 -11.29
C TYR A 255 -1.01 -10.58 -12.80
N VAL A 256 -2.18 -10.47 -13.44
CA VAL A 256 -2.32 -10.55 -14.90
C VAL A 256 -1.50 -9.45 -15.59
N GLU A 257 -1.57 -8.21 -15.10
CA GLU A 257 -0.73 -7.10 -15.58
C GLU A 257 0.77 -7.41 -15.45
N ALA A 258 1.20 -8.03 -14.34
CA ALA A 258 2.59 -8.38 -14.12
C ALA A 258 3.08 -9.44 -15.12
N ILE A 259 2.25 -10.46 -15.41
CA ILE A 259 2.52 -11.47 -16.44
C ILE A 259 2.64 -10.80 -17.81
N LEU A 260 1.69 -9.95 -18.19
CA LEU A 260 1.70 -9.24 -19.47
C LEU A 260 2.91 -8.31 -19.62
N LYS A 261 3.29 -7.56 -18.57
CA LYS A 261 4.48 -6.71 -18.56
C LYS A 261 5.76 -7.54 -18.69
N ARG A 262 5.81 -8.72 -18.09
CA ARG A 262 6.92 -9.67 -18.22
C ARG A 262 7.02 -10.22 -19.65
N TRP A 263 5.92 -10.66 -20.24
CA TRP A 263 5.88 -11.14 -21.63
C TRP A 263 6.19 -10.04 -22.66
N LYS A 264 5.84 -8.78 -22.37
CA LYS A 264 6.26 -7.64 -23.19
C LYS A 264 7.77 -7.45 -23.23
N ARG A 265 8.48 -7.83 -22.17
CA ARG A 265 9.94 -7.70 -22.04
C ARG A 265 10.69 -8.93 -22.54
N GLU A 266 10.20 -10.12 -22.19
CA GLU A 266 10.85 -11.41 -22.45
C GLU A 266 10.39 -12.06 -23.77
N GLY A 267 9.36 -11.50 -24.42
CA GLY A 267 8.66 -12.10 -25.56
C GLY A 267 7.53 -13.02 -25.10
N PHE A 268 6.54 -13.23 -25.98
CA PHE A 268 5.40 -14.10 -25.67
C PHE A 268 5.83 -15.56 -25.55
N GLN A 269 5.70 -16.13 -24.36
CA GLN A 269 6.02 -17.53 -24.10
C GLN A 269 4.71 -18.33 -24.05
N SER A 270 4.14 -18.66 -25.21
CA SER A 270 2.98 -19.57 -25.31
C SER A 270 3.34 -21.04 -25.06
N ASN A 271 4.63 -21.38 -25.00
CA ASN A 271 5.06 -22.74 -24.68
C ASN A 271 5.26 -22.89 -23.17
N HIS A 272 4.24 -23.41 -22.51
CA HIS A 272 4.30 -23.89 -21.13
C HIS A 272 5.46 -24.91 -20.95
N PRO A 273 6.49 -24.61 -20.14
CA PRO A 273 7.20 -25.67 -19.47
C PRO A 273 6.22 -26.25 -18.44
N LYS A 274 6.02 -27.58 -18.44
CA LYS A 274 5.33 -28.28 -17.34
C LYS A 274 5.84 -27.75 -16.01
N PRO A 275 4.98 -27.62 -14.98
CA PRO A 275 5.38 -27.07 -13.69
C PRO A 275 6.61 -27.83 -13.22
N ARG A 276 7.72 -27.12 -13.06
CA ARG A 276 8.86 -27.66 -12.32
C ARG A 276 8.31 -27.89 -10.92
N GLN A 277 8.07 -29.15 -10.59
CA GLN A 277 7.96 -29.59 -9.21
C GLN A 277 9.28 -29.17 -8.56
N ASN A 278 9.26 -28.03 -7.86
CA ASN A 278 10.34 -27.70 -6.95
C ASN A 278 10.34 -28.81 -5.90
N GLY A 279 11.27 -29.74 -6.06
CA GLY A 279 11.55 -30.81 -5.11
C GLY A 279 12.04 -30.22 -3.79
N LYS A 280 11.10 -29.73 -3.00
CA LYS A 280 11.16 -29.59 -1.55
C LYS A 280 9.76 -29.85 -1.01
N ASN A 281 9.29 -31.08 -1.21
CA ASN A 281 8.34 -31.63 -0.25
C ASN A 281 9.14 -31.84 1.04
N PRO A 282 8.78 -31.20 2.18
CA PRO A 282 9.19 -31.75 3.47
C PRO A 282 8.62 -33.16 3.57
N PRO A 283 9.29 -34.12 4.25
CA PRO A 283 8.82 -35.48 4.30
C PRO A 283 7.38 -35.50 4.82
N GLN A 284 6.47 -36.08 4.05
CA GLN A 284 5.15 -36.45 4.55
C GLN A 284 5.37 -37.45 5.67
N GLN A 285 5.30 -36.99 6.92
CA GLN A 285 5.11 -37.89 8.05
C GLN A 285 3.78 -38.59 7.80
N GLN A 286 3.84 -39.90 7.52
CA GLN A 286 2.68 -40.75 7.69
C GLN A 286 2.16 -40.51 9.10
N PRO A 287 0.84 -40.44 9.34
CA PRO A 287 0.33 -40.37 10.70
C PRO A 287 0.85 -41.60 11.45
N GLU A 288 1.87 -41.43 12.30
CA GLU A 288 2.23 -42.48 13.24
C GLU A 288 1.01 -42.67 14.13
N GLU A 289 0.50 -43.91 14.15
CA GLU A 289 -0.53 -44.31 15.09
C GLU A 289 -0.12 -43.86 16.50
N PRO A 290 -1.03 -43.24 17.27
CA PRO A 290 -0.70 -42.79 18.61
C PRO A 290 -0.23 -44.00 19.42
N LYS A 291 1.05 -43.98 19.83
CA LYS A 291 1.70 -45.07 20.59
C LYS A 291 1.10 -45.31 21.97
N TYR A 292 0.16 -44.45 22.40
CA TYR A 292 -0.55 -44.55 23.66
C TYR A 292 -2.03 -44.25 23.45
N THR A 293 -2.87 -45.10 24.04
CA THR A 293 -4.31 -44.84 24.11
C THR A 293 -4.58 -43.66 25.05
N PRO A 294 -5.67 -42.90 24.87
CA PRO A 294 -6.04 -41.79 25.75
C PRO A 294 -6.10 -42.18 27.24
N GLU A 295 -6.46 -43.43 27.53
CA GLU A 295 -6.49 -44.01 28.87
C GLU A 295 -5.08 -44.14 29.48
N GLN A 296 -4.09 -44.54 28.67
CA GLN A 296 -2.69 -44.64 29.11
C GLN A 296 -2.06 -43.26 29.38
N ILE A 297 -2.47 -42.23 28.63
CA ILE A 297 -2.01 -40.85 28.86
C ILE A 297 -2.56 -40.31 30.19
N TYR A 298 -3.80 -40.66 30.53
CA TYR A 298 -4.43 -40.27 31.79
C TYR A 298 -3.77 -40.95 32.99
N GLU A 299 -3.49 -42.25 32.87
CA GLU A 299 -2.86 -43.05 33.93
C GLU A 299 -1.41 -42.58 34.21
N ASP A 300 -0.66 -42.15 33.20
CA ASP A 300 0.74 -41.69 33.35
C ASP A 300 0.84 -40.26 33.93
N LEU A 301 -0.14 -39.39 33.63
CA LEU A 301 -0.17 -38.01 34.15
C LEU A 301 -0.77 -37.89 35.54
N TYR A 302 -1.73 -38.76 35.88
CA TYR A 302 -2.53 -38.62 37.09
C TYR A 302 -2.50 -39.84 38.02
N GLY A 303 -1.84 -40.94 37.63
CA GLY A 303 -1.62 -42.11 38.49
C GLY A 303 -2.87 -42.92 38.85
N GLU A 304 -4.02 -42.58 38.27
CA GLU A 304 -5.30 -43.22 38.51
C GLU A 304 -6.03 -43.44 37.17
N LYS A 305 -6.70 -44.60 37.04
CA LYS A 305 -7.52 -44.89 35.86
C LYS A 305 -8.84 -44.10 35.92
N PRO A 306 -9.31 -43.52 34.80
CA PRO A 306 -10.58 -42.82 34.74
C PRO A 306 -11.80 -43.72 34.95
#